data_AF-A0A8J7PL49-F1
#
_entry.id   AF-A0A8J7PL49-F1
#
_cell.length_a   1.000
_cell.length_b   1.000
_cell.length_c   1.000
_cell.angle_alpha   90.00
_cell.angle_beta   90.00
_cell.angle_gamma   90.00
#
_symmetry.space_group_name_H-M   'P 1'
#
loop_
_entity.id
_entity.type
_entity.pdbx_description
1 polymer ?
#
loop_
_entity_poly.entity_id
_entity_poly.type
_entity_poly.pdbx_seq_one_letter_code
_entity_poly.pdbx_strand_id
1 'polypeptide(L)'
;MSTRPSVNLYCLLARESPVAVVLRRGPARRVQLLRWDLQTDCFQKGQWLKGRVYERYCDLSPSGRYLVYWAGNHKAPYYHWTALSRPPYLTALSLWPTHGGYGGGLFVSEKRLLLSFLSKRVAKEKNLPDGFEIEQWMGEYGGAYGHITENRLLRDGWHHEQIGLFRSSKDREVVAGPVRENSFRILGSDLEFSDAGEQPGQLEYRKVRKGKILNPFDPIDIWRKKRGRHLLEMRMPGLHEVGGPAYPTGYRLICAETGGVIWDFGRTDWADWDANGDLLYAQAGCIFRVHSDKLDSKEPNKLIDLTDAEFEPIEAPSEFQRW
;
A
#
# COMPACT_ATOMS: atom_id res chain seq x y z
N MET A 1 25.41 -11.87 -9.79
CA MET A 1 25.23 -10.46 -9.38
C MET A 1 24.30 -10.42 -8.18
N SER A 2 24.78 -9.93 -7.02
CA SER A 2 23.97 -9.77 -5.81
C SER A 2 22.88 -8.73 -6.09
N THR A 3 21.60 -9.15 -6.12
CA THR A 3 20.49 -8.21 -6.32
C THR A 3 20.38 -7.35 -5.08
N ARG A 4 20.65 -6.04 -5.21
CA ARG A 4 20.41 -5.08 -4.12
C ARG A 4 18.98 -5.30 -3.58
N PRO A 5 18.79 -5.36 -2.26
CA PRO A 5 17.48 -5.62 -1.71
C PRO A 5 16.54 -4.45 -2.05
N SER A 6 15.32 -4.76 -2.51
CA SER A 6 14.44 -3.79 -3.14
C SER A 6 13.81 -2.83 -2.12
N VAL A 7 13.84 -1.54 -2.45
CA VAL A 7 13.06 -0.51 -1.78
C VAL A 7 11.74 -0.35 -2.52
N ASN A 8 10.63 -0.48 -1.79
CA ASN A 8 9.30 -0.25 -2.33
C ASN A 8 8.76 1.05 -1.79
N LEU A 9 8.20 1.87 -2.68
CA LEU A 9 7.59 3.14 -2.32
C LEU A 9 6.09 3.07 -2.54
N TYR A 10 5.31 3.59 -1.58
CA TYR A 10 3.88 3.78 -1.76
C TYR A 10 3.52 5.20 -1.34
N CYS A 11 2.74 5.88 -2.17
CA CYS A 11 2.36 7.27 -1.91
C CYS A 11 0.87 7.37 -1.61
N LEU A 12 0.49 8.35 -0.78
CA LEU A 12 -0.89 8.76 -0.57
C LEU A 12 -0.96 10.26 -0.86
N LEU A 13 -1.90 10.67 -1.73
CA LEU A 13 -2.12 12.06 -2.08
C LEU A 13 -3.25 12.63 -1.21
N ALA A 14 -3.09 13.86 -0.76
CA ALA A 14 -4.15 14.61 -0.11
C ALA A 14 -5.09 15.13 -1.20
N ARG A 15 -6.40 14.88 -1.05
CA ARG A 15 -7.37 15.19 -2.12
C ARG A 15 -7.77 16.67 -2.22
N GLU A 16 -7.46 17.49 -1.21
CA GLU A 16 -7.81 18.91 -1.15
C GLU A 16 -6.59 19.82 -0.95
N SER A 17 -5.37 19.30 -1.12
CA SER A 17 -4.14 20.10 -0.98
C SER A 17 -2.98 19.48 -1.78
N PRO A 18 -1.94 20.25 -2.13
CA PRO A 18 -0.77 19.75 -2.86
C PRO A 18 0.21 19.00 -1.94
N VAL A 19 -0.32 18.11 -1.10
CA VAL A 19 0.46 17.36 -0.12
C VAL A 19 0.36 15.88 -0.43
N ALA A 20 1.49 15.21 -0.41
CA ALA A 20 1.55 13.76 -0.43
C ALA A 20 2.40 13.24 0.72
N VAL A 21 2.23 11.97 1.04
CA VAL A 21 3.18 11.26 1.89
C VAL A 21 3.75 10.05 1.16
N VAL A 22 5.02 9.75 1.43
CA VAL A 22 5.73 8.61 0.86
C VAL A 22 6.06 7.64 1.99
N LEU A 23 5.61 6.40 1.85
CA LEU A 23 6.01 5.27 2.69
C LEU A 23 7.14 4.53 1.98
N ARG A 24 8.38 4.77 2.43
CA ARG A 24 9.56 4.05 1.95
C ARG A 24 9.76 2.78 2.77
N ARG A 25 9.63 1.61 2.15
CA ARG A 25 9.81 0.29 2.80
C ARG A 25 11.02 -0.46 2.25
N GLY A 26 11.75 -1.11 3.15
CA GLY A 26 12.88 -1.97 2.80
C GLY A 26 14.22 -1.25 2.91
N PRO A 27 15.34 -1.96 2.71
CA PRO A 27 15.41 -3.41 2.55
C PRO A 27 15.17 -4.20 3.85
N ALA A 28 15.35 -3.57 5.01
CA ALA A 28 15.02 -4.15 6.31
C ALA A 28 13.53 -3.99 6.68
N ARG A 29 13.10 -4.56 7.81
CA ARG A 29 11.79 -4.25 8.46
C ARG A 29 11.83 -2.84 9.08
N ARG A 30 12.03 -1.84 8.22
CA ARG A 30 12.05 -0.42 8.56
C ARG A 30 11.23 0.31 7.50
N VAL A 31 10.44 1.28 7.96
CA VAL A 31 9.66 2.17 7.10
C VAL A 31 10.02 3.60 7.47
N GLN A 32 10.28 4.42 6.46
CA GLN A 32 10.40 5.87 6.62
C GLN A 32 9.16 6.55 6.06
N LEU A 33 8.62 7.52 6.78
CA LEU A 33 7.60 8.42 6.28
C LEU A 33 8.26 9.71 5.79
N LEU A 34 7.91 10.16 4.60
CA LEU A 34 8.29 11.47 4.08
C LEU A 34 7.03 12.27 3.75
N ARG A 35 7.07 13.58 3.95
CA ARG A 35 6.08 14.51 3.39
C ARG A 35 6.64 15.04 2.06
N TRP A 36 5.79 15.09 1.05
CA TRP A 36 6.11 15.60 -0.28
C TRP A 36 5.19 16.79 -0.57
N ASP A 37 5.80 17.92 -0.90
CA ASP A 37 5.13 19.09 -1.44
C ASP A 37 5.02 18.97 -2.96
N LEU A 38 3.79 18.82 -3.48
CA LEU A 38 3.53 18.62 -4.90
C LEU A 38 3.68 19.90 -5.72
N GLN A 39 3.74 21.08 -5.10
CA GLN A 39 3.96 22.33 -5.84
C GLN A 39 5.45 22.56 -6.11
N THR A 40 6.31 22.25 -5.15
CA THR A 40 7.74 22.55 -5.24
C THR A 40 8.62 21.33 -5.45
N ASP A 41 8.03 20.13 -5.45
CA ASP A 41 8.74 18.84 -5.43
C ASP A 41 9.76 18.71 -4.29
N CYS A 42 9.51 19.40 -3.18
CA CYS A 42 10.33 19.31 -1.98
C CYS A 42 9.89 18.14 -1.10
N PHE A 43 10.86 17.37 -0.61
CA PHE A 43 10.64 16.24 0.28
C PHE A 43 11.18 16.54 1.69
N GLN A 44 10.31 16.47 2.68
CA GLN A 44 10.69 16.51 4.09
C GLN A 44 10.80 15.07 4.62
N LYS A 45 12.03 14.64 4.92
CA LYS A 45 12.30 13.35 5.57
C LYS A 45 11.73 13.37 7.00
N GLY A 46 11.00 12.31 7.35
CA GLY A 46 10.36 12.18 8.65
C GLY A 46 10.74 10.91 9.40
N GLN A 47 9.86 10.53 10.32
CA GLN A 47 10.12 9.49 11.30
C GLN A 47 10.30 8.11 10.66
N TRP A 48 11.19 7.33 11.27
CA TRP A 48 11.37 5.92 10.98
C TRP A 48 10.61 5.04 11.97
N LEU A 49 10.01 3.98 11.45
CA LEU A 49 9.37 2.92 12.24
C LEU A 49 10.14 1.61 12.05
N LYS A 50 10.56 0.99 13.15
CA LYS A 50 11.13 -0.36 13.18
C LYS A 50 9.98 -1.38 13.21
N GLY A 51 9.61 -1.91 12.06
CA GLY A 51 8.46 -2.79 11.89
C GLY A 51 7.95 -2.78 10.45
N ARG A 52 6.64 -3.00 10.30
CA ARG A 52 5.91 -2.94 9.04
C ARG A 52 4.83 -1.87 9.13
N VAL A 53 4.69 -1.09 8.06
CA VAL A 53 3.45 -0.37 7.75
C VAL A 53 2.79 -1.12 6.60
N TYR A 54 1.48 -1.32 6.69
CA TYR A 54 0.66 -1.95 5.66
C TYR A 54 0.06 -0.85 4.81
N GLU A 55 0.83 -0.40 3.82
CA GLU A 55 0.62 0.80 3.02
C GLU A 55 -0.79 0.90 2.40
N ARG A 56 -1.35 -0.23 1.98
CA ARG A 56 -2.68 -0.32 1.37
C ARG A 56 -3.83 -0.07 2.35
N TYR A 57 -3.61 -0.24 3.64
CA TYR A 57 -4.60 0.03 4.68
C TYR A 57 -4.44 1.41 5.32
N CYS A 58 -3.60 2.26 4.74
CA CYS A 58 -3.38 3.63 5.21
C CYS A 58 -4.18 4.62 4.37
N ASP A 59 -4.49 5.78 4.93
CA ASP A 59 -5.15 6.86 4.18
C ASP A 59 -4.72 8.22 4.71
N LEU A 60 -4.76 9.22 3.84
CA LEU A 60 -4.37 10.59 4.16
C LEU A 60 -5.63 11.47 4.19
N SER A 61 -5.76 12.30 5.22
CA SER A 61 -6.86 13.24 5.33
C SER A 61 -6.90 14.19 4.12
N PRO A 62 -8.06 14.75 3.74
CA PRO A 62 -8.18 15.67 2.61
C PRO A 62 -7.12 16.76 2.54
N SER A 63 -6.79 17.38 3.68
CA SER A 63 -5.78 18.45 3.78
C SER A 63 -4.32 17.98 3.88
N GLY A 64 -4.08 16.67 3.98
CA GLY A 64 -2.77 16.12 4.26
C GLY A 64 -2.29 16.25 5.71
N ARG A 65 -3.08 16.83 6.62
CA ARG A 65 -2.67 17.05 8.02
C ARG A 65 -2.63 15.80 8.87
N TYR A 66 -3.44 14.79 8.56
CA TYR A 66 -3.54 13.56 9.33
C TYR A 66 -3.32 12.33 8.46
N LEU A 67 -2.59 11.36 9.01
CA LEU A 67 -2.36 10.05 8.41
C LEU A 67 -2.92 8.99 9.36
N VAL A 68 -3.87 8.18 8.86
CA VAL A 68 -4.22 6.91 9.49
C VAL A 68 -3.37 5.82 8.88
N TYR A 69 -2.73 4.99 9.70
CA TYR A 69 -1.90 3.91 9.22
C TYR A 69 -2.05 2.65 10.05
N TRP A 70 -1.92 1.49 9.39
CA TRP A 70 -1.85 0.19 10.05
C TRP A 70 -0.40 -0.27 10.10
N ALA A 71 0.08 -0.62 11.29
CA ALA A 71 1.44 -1.07 11.49
C ALA A 71 1.52 -2.31 12.39
N GLY A 72 2.68 -2.97 12.35
CA GLY A 72 2.98 -4.08 13.24
C GLY A 72 4.47 -4.33 13.38
N ASN A 73 4.88 -4.77 14.55
CA ASN A 73 6.26 -5.19 14.85
C ASN A 73 6.34 -6.63 15.39
N HIS A 74 5.19 -7.30 15.54
CA HIS A 74 5.05 -8.65 16.09
C HIS A 74 5.64 -8.81 17.50
N LYS A 75 5.61 -7.74 18.30
CA LYS A 75 6.04 -7.74 19.70
C LYS A 75 4.93 -7.25 20.60
N ALA A 76 4.92 -7.73 21.84
CA ALA A 76 4.11 -7.16 22.91
C ALA A 76 4.40 -5.64 23.07
N PRO A 77 3.41 -4.84 23.52
CA PRO A 77 2.09 -5.26 23.99
C PRO A 77 1.03 -5.43 22.89
N TYR A 78 1.21 -4.88 21.68
CA TYR A 78 0.12 -4.80 20.69
C TYR A 78 0.26 -5.70 19.47
N TYR A 79 1.47 -6.14 19.09
CA TYR A 79 1.80 -6.87 17.86
C TYR A 79 1.48 -6.10 16.56
N HIS A 80 0.24 -5.64 16.41
CA HIS A 80 -0.30 -4.77 15.37
C HIS A 80 -1.14 -3.64 15.97
N TRP A 81 -1.21 -2.50 15.30
CA TRP A 81 -2.04 -1.37 15.72
C TRP A 81 -2.44 -0.50 14.52
N THR A 82 -3.61 0.12 14.63
CA THR A 82 -3.98 1.27 13.83
C THR A 82 -3.63 2.53 14.61
N ALA A 83 -3.00 3.50 13.96
CA ALA A 83 -2.68 4.78 14.57
C ALA A 83 -3.03 5.94 13.67
N LEU A 84 -3.40 7.04 14.31
CA LEU A 84 -3.60 8.35 13.70
C LEU A 84 -2.44 9.24 14.08
N SER A 85 -1.85 9.95 13.12
CA SER A 85 -0.63 10.75 13.30
C SER A 85 -0.64 11.99 12.39
N ARG A 86 0.34 12.87 12.56
CA ARG A 86 0.57 14.04 11.71
C ARG A 86 1.84 13.85 10.88
N PRO A 87 1.78 13.81 9.54
CA PRO A 87 2.96 13.74 8.70
C PRO A 87 3.93 14.92 8.95
N PRO A 88 5.25 14.71 8.80
CA PRO A 88 5.92 13.50 8.33
C PRO A 88 6.25 12.49 9.46
N TYR A 89 5.58 12.56 10.61
CA TYR A 89 5.87 11.69 11.76
C TYR A 89 4.82 10.58 11.91
N LEU A 90 5.26 9.43 12.39
CA LEU A 90 4.39 8.28 12.70
C LEU A 90 3.97 8.26 14.17
N THR A 91 4.43 9.22 14.96
CA THR A 91 4.11 9.32 16.38
C THR A 91 2.60 9.50 16.54
N ALA A 92 1.99 8.52 17.20
CA ALA A 92 0.54 8.43 17.28
C ALA A 92 -0.04 9.54 18.17
N LEU A 93 -1.00 10.28 17.62
CA LEU A 93 -1.95 11.11 18.36
C LEU A 93 -2.96 10.22 19.08
N SER A 94 -3.47 9.21 18.37
CA SER A 94 -4.36 8.17 18.87
C SER A 94 -3.92 6.80 18.34
N LEU A 95 -4.07 5.75 19.16
CA LEU A 95 -3.63 4.40 18.83
C LEU A 95 -4.64 3.35 19.32
N TRP A 96 -5.05 2.48 18.40
CA TRP A 96 -5.93 1.34 18.62
C TRP A 96 -5.16 0.04 18.38
N PRO A 97 -4.87 -0.75 19.43
CA PRO A 97 -4.31 -2.09 19.28
C PRO A 97 -5.25 -2.98 18.49
N THR A 98 -4.68 -3.78 17.58
CA THR A 98 -5.40 -4.77 16.78
C THR A 98 -4.80 -6.14 17.05
N HIS A 99 -5.60 -7.12 17.50
CA HIS A 99 -5.12 -8.48 17.79
C HIS A 99 -5.21 -9.39 16.54
N GLY A 100 -4.73 -8.90 15.39
CA GLY A 100 -4.69 -9.62 14.10
C GLY A 100 -5.75 -9.19 13.08
N GLY A 101 -5.90 -10.02 12.02
CA GLY A 101 -6.89 -9.90 10.94
C GLY A 101 -6.68 -8.71 10.01
N TYR A 102 -7.16 -7.54 10.43
CA TYR A 102 -7.26 -6.33 9.62
C TYR A 102 -7.11 -5.08 10.50
N GLY A 103 -6.59 -4.00 9.93
CA GLY A 103 -6.50 -2.70 10.59
C GLY A 103 -6.56 -1.57 9.57
N GLY A 104 -6.12 -0.37 9.98
CA GLY A 104 -6.13 0.81 9.13
C GLY A 104 -7.46 1.55 9.14
N GLY A 105 -7.61 2.47 8.20
CA GLY A 105 -8.81 3.30 8.10
C GLY A 105 -8.88 4.15 6.84
N LEU A 106 -10.02 4.84 6.69
CA LEU A 106 -10.38 5.65 5.53
C LEU A 106 -11.01 6.97 6.01
N PHE A 107 -10.50 8.10 5.54
CA PHE A 107 -11.06 9.41 5.80
C PHE A 107 -12.27 9.69 4.90
N VAL A 108 -13.44 9.81 5.53
CA VAL A 108 -14.67 10.29 4.87
C VAL A 108 -14.61 11.81 4.74
N SER A 109 -14.13 12.50 5.75
CA SER A 109 -13.84 13.94 5.73
C SER A 109 -12.57 14.23 6.55
N GLU A 110 -12.19 15.50 6.65
CA GLU A 110 -11.04 15.93 7.45
C GLU A 110 -11.11 15.51 8.93
N LYS A 111 -12.33 15.39 9.45
CA LYS A 111 -12.60 15.07 10.86
C LYS A 111 -13.45 13.81 11.05
N ARG A 112 -13.79 13.07 9.98
CA ARG A 112 -14.55 11.82 10.06
C ARG A 112 -13.73 10.66 9.51
N LEU A 113 -13.36 9.74 10.39
CA LEU A 113 -12.47 8.62 10.11
C LEU A 113 -13.19 7.28 10.34
N LEU A 114 -13.19 6.41 9.33
CA LEU A 114 -13.64 5.03 9.46
C LEU A 114 -12.45 4.13 9.76
N LEU A 115 -12.47 3.38 10.86
CA LEU A 115 -11.47 2.36 11.15
C LEU A 115 -11.96 0.99 10.69
N SER A 116 -11.06 0.20 10.07
CA SER A 116 -11.36 -1.20 9.74
C SER A 116 -11.79 -2.00 10.97
N PHE A 117 -11.22 -1.70 12.13
CA PHE A 117 -11.64 -2.30 13.39
C PHE A 117 -11.49 -1.26 14.49
N LEU A 118 -12.61 -0.93 15.14
CA LEU A 118 -12.62 0.00 16.26
C LEU A 118 -12.50 -0.79 17.56
N SER A 119 -11.28 -0.96 18.07
CA SER A 119 -11.11 -1.63 19.35
C SER A 119 -11.55 -0.70 20.49
N LYS A 120 -12.35 -1.23 21.43
CA LYS A 120 -12.78 -0.50 22.64
C LYS A 120 -11.62 -0.16 23.58
N ARG A 121 -10.45 -0.77 23.39
CA ARG A 121 -9.23 -0.50 24.17
C ARG A 121 -8.40 0.53 23.41
N VAL A 122 -8.44 1.79 23.84
CA VAL A 122 -7.54 2.81 23.30
C VAL A 122 -6.27 2.84 24.15
N ALA A 123 -5.12 2.56 23.53
CA ALA A 123 -3.84 2.48 24.23
C ALA A 123 -3.22 3.86 24.51
N LYS A 124 -3.60 4.85 23.71
CA LYS A 124 -3.14 6.24 23.83
C LYS A 124 -4.32 7.14 23.48
N GLU A 125 -5.14 7.45 24.47
CA GLU A 125 -6.19 8.45 24.34
C GLU A 125 -5.61 9.81 24.73
N LYS A 126 -5.60 10.74 23.77
CA LYS A 126 -5.71 12.17 24.04
C LYS A 126 -7.04 12.58 23.43
N ASN A 127 -7.87 13.30 24.19
CA ASN A 127 -9.16 13.85 23.76
C ASN A 127 -9.10 14.19 22.27
N LEU A 128 -9.88 13.47 21.46
CA LEU A 128 -10.04 13.80 20.06
C LEU A 128 -10.41 15.28 19.97
N PRO A 129 -9.90 16.03 18.98
CA PRO A 129 -10.20 17.44 18.89
C PRO A 129 -11.69 17.59 18.61
N ASP A 130 -12.27 18.71 19.05
CA ASP A 130 -13.71 18.94 18.94
C ASP A 130 -14.23 18.70 17.51
N GLY A 131 -15.30 17.90 17.43
CA GLY A 131 -15.94 17.50 16.18
C GLY A 131 -15.19 16.45 15.37
N PHE A 132 -14.21 15.75 15.95
CA PHE A 132 -13.56 14.61 15.29
C PHE A 132 -14.30 13.30 15.61
N GLU A 133 -14.86 12.70 14.58
CA GLU A 133 -15.70 11.51 14.63
C GLU A 133 -14.91 10.28 14.17
N ILE A 134 -15.00 9.22 14.96
CA ILE A 134 -14.40 7.93 14.64
C ILE A 134 -15.48 6.87 14.68
N GLU A 135 -15.65 6.18 13.56
CA GLU A 135 -16.62 5.11 13.40
C GLU A 135 -15.92 3.83 12.93
N GLN A 136 -16.56 2.70 13.15
CA GLN A 136 -16.11 1.44 12.58
C GLN A 136 -16.62 1.31 11.13
N TRP A 137 -15.80 0.74 10.26
CA TRP A 137 -16.23 0.28 8.95
C TRP A 137 -17.30 -0.82 9.07
N MET A 138 -18.46 -0.59 8.45
CA MET A 138 -19.60 -1.51 8.45
C MET A 138 -19.85 -2.19 7.09
N GLY A 139 -19.00 -1.91 6.08
CA GLY A 139 -19.11 -2.52 4.76
C GLY A 139 -18.42 -3.88 4.66
N GLU A 140 -18.36 -4.42 3.45
CA GLU A 140 -17.62 -5.64 3.16
C GLU A 140 -16.11 -5.44 3.32
N TYR A 141 -15.42 -6.49 3.77
CA TYR A 141 -13.96 -6.55 3.88
C TYR A 141 -13.30 -7.19 2.65
N GLY A 142 -14.11 -7.47 1.61
CA GLY A 142 -13.70 -8.15 0.39
C GLY A 142 -12.77 -7.31 -0.51
N GLY A 143 -12.39 -7.91 -1.64
CA GLY A 143 -11.55 -7.28 -2.65
C GLY A 143 -10.10 -7.80 -2.66
N ALA A 144 -9.50 -7.83 -3.84
CA ALA A 144 -8.13 -8.27 -4.05
C ALA A 144 -7.10 -7.35 -3.38
N TYR A 145 -7.40 -6.05 -3.30
CA TYR A 145 -6.57 -5.07 -2.59
C TYR A 145 -7.00 -4.82 -1.14
N GLY A 146 -8.13 -5.37 -0.74
CA GLY A 146 -8.78 -5.14 0.55
C GLY A 146 -9.62 -3.85 0.59
N HIS A 147 -10.61 -3.85 1.47
CA HIS A 147 -11.67 -2.83 1.54
C HIS A 147 -11.17 -1.40 1.63
N ILE A 148 -10.13 -1.10 2.41
CA ILE A 148 -9.61 0.26 2.52
C ILE A 148 -9.03 0.74 1.18
N THR A 149 -8.23 -0.08 0.49
CA THR A 149 -7.64 0.35 -0.78
C THR A 149 -8.69 0.50 -1.87
N GLU A 150 -9.61 -0.45 -2.02
CA GLU A 150 -10.58 -0.39 -3.11
C GLU A 150 -11.55 0.78 -2.92
N ASN A 151 -12.02 1.02 -1.69
CA ASN A 151 -12.85 2.20 -1.41
C ASN A 151 -12.07 3.51 -1.56
N ARG A 152 -10.77 3.54 -1.22
CA ARG A 152 -9.90 4.69 -1.48
C ARG A 152 -9.73 4.94 -2.97
N LEU A 153 -9.46 3.89 -3.76
CA LEU A 153 -9.34 3.98 -5.22
C LEU A 153 -10.62 4.55 -5.84
N LEU A 154 -11.78 4.00 -5.50
CA LEU A 154 -13.08 4.49 -5.97
C LEU A 154 -13.32 5.95 -5.59
N ARG A 155 -13.09 6.31 -4.31
CA ARG A 155 -13.21 7.69 -3.81
C ARG A 155 -12.32 8.65 -4.59
N ASP A 156 -11.10 8.22 -4.93
CA ASP A 156 -10.08 9.05 -5.55
C ASP A 156 -10.14 8.99 -7.10
N GLY A 157 -11.26 8.52 -7.67
CA GLY A 157 -11.58 8.61 -9.10
C GLY A 157 -11.04 7.46 -9.96
N TRP A 158 -10.51 6.41 -9.35
CA TRP A 158 -10.20 5.17 -10.05
C TRP A 158 -11.46 4.35 -10.27
N HIS A 159 -11.54 3.69 -11.42
CA HIS A 159 -12.64 2.83 -11.82
C HIS A 159 -12.12 1.41 -11.99
N HIS A 160 -12.89 0.43 -11.49
CA HIS A 160 -12.56 -0.98 -11.65
C HIS A 160 -13.01 -1.44 -13.03
N GLU A 161 -12.07 -1.59 -13.95
CA GLU A 161 -12.35 -1.97 -15.34
C GLU A 161 -12.54 -3.48 -15.48
N GLN A 162 -11.71 -4.26 -14.77
CA GLN A 162 -11.74 -5.71 -14.82
C GLN A 162 -11.41 -6.28 -13.45
N ILE A 163 -12.31 -7.10 -12.93
CA ILE A 163 -12.13 -7.83 -11.69
C ILE A 163 -11.15 -8.99 -11.94
N GLY A 164 -10.07 -9.03 -11.17
CA GLY A 164 -9.15 -10.16 -11.16
C GLY A 164 -9.79 -11.37 -10.48
N LEU A 165 -9.96 -12.46 -11.22
CA LEU A 165 -10.49 -13.71 -10.68
C LEU A 165 -9.33 -14.63 -10.35
N PHE A 166 -9.29 -15.16 -9.14
CA PHE A 166 -8.36 -16.26 -8.84
C PHE A 166 -8.62 -17.41 -9.79
N ARG A 167 -7.55 -18.07 -10.26
CA ARG A 167 -7.69 -19.35 -10.93
C ARG A 167 -8.49 -20.34 -10.07
N SER A 168 -9.22 -21.23 -10.74
CA SER A 168 -10.11 -22.21 -10.10
C SER A 168 -9.39 -23.00 -9.00
N SER A 169 -10.12 -23.45 -7.98
CA SER A 169 -9.58 -24.10 -6.78
C SER A 169 -8.70 -25.32 -7.09
N LYS A 170 -8.91 -26.00 -8.22
CA LYS A 170 -8.10 -27.15 -8.67
C LYS A 170 -6.63 -26.79 -8.95
N ASP A 171 -6.32 -25.52 -9.21
CA ASP A 171 -4.96 -25.05 -9.49
C ASP A 171 -4.38 -24.15 -8.37
N ARG A 172 -5.09 -24.01 -7.23
CA ARG A 172 -4.61 -23.20 -6.11
C ARG A 172 -3.60 -23.98 -5.28
N GLU A 173 -2.32 -23.70 -5.49
CA GLU A 173 -1.27 -24.09 -4.55
C GLU A 173 -1.38 -23.19 -3.30
N VAL A 174 -1.88 -23.72 -2.18
CA VAL A 174 -1.84 -22.98 -0.91
C VAL A 174 -0.41 -23.07 -0.37
N VAL A 175 0.31 -21.96 -0.48
CA VAL A 175 1.70 -21.86 -0.09
C VAL A 175 1.84 -21.22 1.29
N ALA A 176 2.33 -21.98 2.27
CA ALA A 176 2.62 -21.52 3.63
C ALA A 176 4.12 -21.63 3.95
N GLY A 177 4.70 -20.69 4.68
CA GLY A 177 6.08 -20.81 5.16
C GLY A 177 6.93 -19.55 5.02
N PRO A 178 8.14 -19.55 5.60
CA PRO A 178 9.02 -18.39 5.59
C PRO A 178 9.62 -18.16 4.19
N VAL A 179 9.60 -16.91 3.72
CA VAL A 179 10.26 -16.45 2.48
C VAL A 179 11.80 -16.42 2.61
N ARG A 180 12.38 -17.25 3.50
CA ARG A 180 13.83 -17.44 3.54
C ARG A 180 14.14 -18.52 2.50
N GLU A 181 14.97 -18.20 1.50
CA GLU A 181 15.42 -19.11 0.43
C GLU A 181 14.37 -19.54 -0.63
N ASN A 182 13.22 -18.85 -0.73
CA ASN A 182 12.11 -19.22 -1.62
C ASN A 182 11.60 -20.66 -1.41
N SER A 183 11.81 -21.22 -0.22
CA SER A 183 11.25 -22.51 0.17
C SER A 183 9.86 -22.31 0.78
N PHE A 184 8.89 -23.07 0.28
CA PHE A 184 7.52 -22.98 0.71
C PHE A 184 6.93 -24.37 0.95
N ARG A 185 6.01 -24.48 1.92
CA ARG A 185 5.13 -25.63 2.07
C ARG A 185 3.99 -25.47 1.09
N ILE A 186 3.83 -26.43 0.17
CA ILE A 186 2.65 -26.50 -0.69
C ILE A 186 1.65 -27.42 0.01
N LEU A 187 0.47 -26.89 0.30
CA LEU A 187 -0.69 -27.68 0.69
C LEU A 187 -1.48 -27.97 -0.59
N GLY A 188 -1.82 -29.24 -0.82
CA GLY A 188 -2.64 -29.66 -1.96
C GLY A 188 -4.03 -29.00 -1.95
N SER A 189 -4.69 -29.02 -3.11
CA SER A 189 -5.99 -28.39 -3.36
C SER A 189 -7.16 -28.95 -2.53
N ASP A 190 -6.95 -30.06 -1.83
CA ASP A 190 -8.00 -30.84 -1.17
C ASP A 190 -7.98 -30.55 0.34
N LEU A 191 -8.33 -29.31 0.71
CA LEU A 191 -8.70 -29.00 2.09
C LEU A 191 -10.23 -29.11 2.22
N GLU A 192 -10.75 -30.33 2.13
CA GLU A 192 -11.94 -30.64 2.93
C GLU A 192 -11.45 -30.69 4.38
N PHE A 193 -12.06 -29.90 5.26
CA PHE A 193 -11.85 -30.05 6.71
C PHE A 193 -12.47 -31.40 7.11
N SER A 194 -11.69 -32.47 7.03
CA SER A 194 -12.07 -33.75 7.62
C SER A 194 -11.83 -33.66 9.12
N ASP A 195 -12.91 -33.82 9.88
CA ASP A 195 -12.82 -34.03 11.32
C ASP A 195 -12.06 -35.33 11.59
N ALA A 196 -11.02 -35.21 12.40
CA ALA A 196 -10.32 -36.27 13.13
C ALA A 196 -9.67 -37.42 12.33
N GLY A 197 -8.34 -37.45 12.33
CA GLY A 197 -7.61 -38.72 12.47
C GLY A 197 -6.57 -39.12 11.41
N GLU A 198 -6.28 -38.32 10.39
CA GLU A 198 -5.20 -38.65 9.45
C GLU A 198 -3.82 -38.19 9.94
N GLN A 199 -2.86 -39.11 9.93
CA GLN A 199 -1.45 -38.79 10.19
C GLN A 199 -0.96 -37.78 9.14
N PRO A 200 -0.22 -36.73 9.52
CA PRO A 200 0.23 -35.73 8.55
C PRO A 200 1.14 -36.40 7.52
N GLY A 201 0.64 -36.51 6.28
CA GLY A 201 1.40 -36.94 5.13
C GLY A 201 2.74 -36.19 5.03
N GLN A 202 3.75 -36.89 4.54
CA GLN A 202 5.13 -36.41 4.41
C GLN A 202 5.16 -35.02 3.75
N LEU A 203 5.56 -34.01 4.52
CA LEU A 203 5.51 -32.61 4.11
C LEU A 203 6.56 -32.33 3.03
N GLU A 204 6.13 -32.16 1.77
CA GLU A 204 7.02 -31.74 0.69
C GLU A 204 7.25 -30.21 0.70
N TYR A 205 8.51 -29.81 0.83
CA TYR A 205 8.94 -28.44 0.57
C TYR A 205 9.41 -28.32 -0.87
N ARG A 206 8.74 -27.47 -1.67
CA ARG A 206 9.20 -27.16 -3.03
C ARG A 206 9.80 -25.76 -3.08
N LYS A 207 10.95 -25.64 -3.73
CA LYS A 207 11.54 -24.35 -4.05
C LYS A 207 10.73 -23.71 -5.18
N VAL A 208 10.19 -22.53 -4.91
CA VAL A 208 9.44 -21.76 -5.91
C VAL A 208 10.37 -20.74 -6.55
N ARG A 209 10.29 -20.56 -7.86
CA ARG A 209 11.12 -19.57 -8.57
C ARG A 209 10.79 -18.15 -8.11
N LYS A 210 11.83 -17.34 -7.86
CA LYS A 210 11.69 -15.88 -7.61
C LYS A 210 10.90 -15.24 -8.76
N GLY A 211 9.93 -14.40 -8.44
CA GLY A 211 9.03 -13.77 -9.40
C GLY A 211 7.76 -14.55 -9.73
N LYS A 212 7.61 -15.81 -9.27
CA LYS A 212 6.31 -16.51 -9.38
C LYS A 212 5.26 -15.76 -8.54
N ILE A 213 4.08 -15.56 -9.09
CA ILE A 213 2.90 -15.06 -8.38
C ILE A 213 2.20 -16.29 -7.79
N LEU A 214 2.04 -16.32 -6.46
CA LEU A 214 1.48 -17.48 -5.78
C LEU A 214 -0.03 -17.60 -5.96
N ASN A 215 -0.73 -16.47 -5.97
CA ASN A 215 -2.18 -16.44 -6.20
C ASN A 215 -2.48 -15.64 -7.48
N PRO A 216 -2.25 -16.22 -8.67
CA PRO A 216 -2.44 -15.53 -9.94
C PRO A 216 -3.93 -15.28 -10.22
N PHE A 217 -4.19 -14.17 -10.92
CA PHE A 217 -5.50 -13.86 -11.46
C PHE A 217 -5.59 -14.21 -12.95
N ASP A 218 -6.75 -14.72 -13.36
CA ASP A 218 -7.08 -15.03 -14.74
C ASP A 218 -8.61 -14.82 -14.95
N PRO A 219 -9.05 -13.69 -15.54
CA PRO A 219 -8.23 -12.61 -16.07
C PRO A 219 -7.60 -11.77 -14.94
N ILE A 220 -6.61 -10.92 -15.27
CA ILE A 220 -5.93 -10.07 -14.28
C ILE A 220 -6.83 -8.95 -13.73
N ASP A 221 -6.46 -8.33 -12.62
CA ASP A 221 -7.18 -7.17 -12.09
C ASP A 221 -6.73 -5.87 -12.78
N ILE A 222 -7.67 -5.02 -13.20
CA ILE A 222 -7.40 -3.77 -13.92
C ILE A 222 -8.22 -2.62 -13.35
N TRP A 223 -7.53 -1.54 -12.97
CA TRP A 223 -8.13 -0.26 -12.59
C TRP A 223 -7.68 0.84 -13.55
N ARG A 224 -8.56 1.81 -13.81
CA ARG A 224 -8.26 2.95 -14.68
C ARG A 224 -8.66 4.28 -14.05
N LYS A 225 -7.85 5.30 -14.28
CA LYS A 225 -8.16 6.68 -13.92
C LYS A 225 -7.86 7.62 -15.07
N LYS A 226 -8.89 8.36 -15.51
CA LYS A 226 -8.80 9.30 -16.64
C LYS A 226 -8.34 10.67 -16.17
N ARG A 227 -7.47 11.29 -16.98
CA ARG A 227 -7.08 12.70 -16.84
C ARG A 227 -6.91 13.30 -18.24
N GLY A 228 -7.79 14.23 -18.60
CA GLY A 228 -7.79 14.80 -19.96
C GLY A 228 -7.90 13.73 -21.05
N ARG A 229 -6.93 13.70 -21.96
CA ARG A 229 -6.84 12.73 -23.06
C ARG A 229 -6.13 11.42 -22.69
N HIS A 230 -5.71 11.26 -21.44
CA HIS A 230 -4.91 10.14 -20.97
C HIS A 230 -5.69 9.27 -19.97
N LEU A 231 -5.44 7.96 -20.03
CA LEU A 231 -5.87 6.98 -19.04
C LEU A 231 -4.62 6.39 -18.39
N LEU A 232 -4.57 6.42 -17.06
CA LEU A 232 -3.61 5.65 -16.29
C LEU A 232 -4.26 4.31 -15.93
N GLU A 233 -3.68 3.22 -16.42
CA GLU A 233 -4.14 1.86 -16.16
C GLU A 233 -3.20 1.20 -15.15
N MET A 234 -3.75 0.75 -14.03
CA MET A 234 -3.09 -0.08 -13.03
C MET A 234 -3.48 -1.54 -13.27
N ARG A 235 -2.50 -2.44 -13.33
CA ARG A 235 -2.66 -3.86 -13.61
C ARG A 235 -2.08 -4.69 -12.47
N MET A 236 -2.84 -5.61 -11.90
CA MET A 236 -2.35 -6.57 -10.90
C MET A 236 -2.57 -8.00 -11.39
N PRO A 237 -1.49 -8.74 -11.69
CA PRO A 237 -1.58 -10.12 -12.18
C PRO A 237 -1.91 -11.16 -11.10
N GLY A 238 -1.99 -10.77 -9.83
CA GLY A 238 -2.29 -11.66 -8.70
C GLY A 238 -1.63 -11.20 -7.41
N LEU A 239 -1.70 -12.03 -6.38
CA LEU A 239 -1.16 -11.74 -5.05
C LEU A 239 0.10 -12.56 -4.76
N HIS A 240 0.95 -11.98 -3.93
CA HIS A 240 2.19 -12.56 -3.38
C HIS A 240 3.19 -13.00 -4.45
N GLU A 241 4.04 -12.08 -4.88
CA GLU A 241 5.21 -12.43 -5.69
C GLU A 241 6.34 -12.97 -4.81
N VAL A 242 6.87 -14.13 -5.17
CA VAL A 242 7.99 -14.75 -4.47
C VAL A 242 9.24 -13.88 -4.56
N GLY A 243 9.76 -13.46 -3.40
CA GLY A 243 10.89 -12.55 -3.30
C GLY A 243 10.57 -11.11 -3.74
N GLY A 244 9.29 -10.77 -3.84
CA GLY A 244 8.75 -9.47 -4.22
C GLY A 244 7.67 -8.95 -3.25
N PRO A 245 6.82 -7.99 -3.67
CA PRO A 245 5.71 -7.47 -2.92
C PRO A 245 4.53 -8.45 -2.88
N ALA A 246 3.68 -8.25 -1.87
CA ALA A 246 2.39 -8.93 -1.75
C ALA A 246 1.40 -8.51 -2.86
N TYR A 247 1.56 -7.32 -3.43
CA TYR A 247 0.70 -6.76 -4.47
C TYR A 247 1.57 -6.29 -5.63
N PRO A 248 2.03 -7.19 -6.50
CA PRO A 248 2.76 -6.81 -7.70
C PRO A 248 1.85 -5.99 -8.63
N THR A 249 2.26 -4.78 -8.97
CA THR A 249 1.51 -3.87 -9.85
C THR A 249 2.33 -3.47 -11.06
N GLY A 250 1.68 -3.34 -12.21
CA GLY A 250 2.24 -2.72 -13.41
C GLY A 250 1.33 -1.59 -13.88
N TYR A 251 1.89 -0.62 -14.62
CA TYR A 251 1.13 0.54 -15.06
C TYR A 251 1.35 0.86 -16.53
N ARG A 252 0.30 1.40 -17.15
CA ARG A 252 0.31 1.86 -18.54
C ARG A 252 -0.32 3.24 -18.64
N LEU A 253 0.21 4.04 -19.54
CA LEU A 253 -0.40 5.25 -20.04
C LEU A 253 -1.07 4.94 -21.37
N ILE A 254 -2.36 5.26 -21.49
CA ILE A 254 -3.19 4.93 -22.65
C ILE A 254 -3.83 6.22 -23.18
N CYS A 255 -3.93 6.35 -24.50
CA CYS A 255 -4.71 7.41 -25.13
C CYS A 255 -6.21 7.12 -24.93
N ALA A 256 -6.92 8.02 -24.27
CA ALA A 256 -8.33 7.83 -23.94
C ALA A 256 -9.26 7.80 -25.17
N GLU A 257 -8.84 8.42 -26.28
CA GLU A 257 -9.63 8.50 -27.52
C GLU A 257 -9.47 7.24 -28.38
N THR A 258 -8.25 6.73 -28.50
CA THR A 258 -7.94 5.60 -29.40
C THR A 258 -7.85 4.26 -28.68
N GLY A 259 -7.73 4.26 -27.35
CA GLY A 259 -7.39 3.07 -26.57
C GLY A 259 -5.95 2.57 -26.78
N GLY A 260 -5.13 3.28 -27.57
CA GLY A 260 -3.75 2.91 -27.84
C GLY A 260 -2.85 3.11 -26.63
N VAL A 261 -2.00 2.11 -26.34
CA VAL A 261 -0.98 2.24 -25.29
C VAL A 261 0.08 3.24 -25.74
N ILE A 262 0.17 4.36 -25.04
CA ILE A 262 1.22 5.37 -25.24
C ILE A 262 2.51 4.84 -24.64
N TRP A 263 2.46 4.37 -23.39
CA TRP A 263 3.64 3.90 -22.65
C TRP A 263 3.27 2.75 -21.70
N ASP A 264 3.99 1.63 -21.80
CA ASP A 264 3.98 0.57 -20.80
C ASP A 264 5.31 0.64 -20.04
N PHE A 265 5.27 1.18 -18.82
CA PHE A 265 6.45 1.27 -17.95
C PHE A 265 6.55 0.10 -16.97
N GLY A 266 5.72 -0.93 -17.17
CA GLY A 266 5.83 -2.21 -16.51
C GLY A 266 5.72 -2.10 -14.99
N ARG A 267 6.52 -2.91 -14.30
CA ARG A 267 6.50 -3.07 -12.84
C ARG A 267 6.78 -1.74 -12.14
N THR A 268 5.78 -1.24 -11.42
CA THR A 268 5.81 0.06 -10.75
C THR A 268 5.11 -0.07 -9.41
N ASP A 269 5.69 0.49 -8.35
CA ASP A 269 5.18 0.31 -6.99
C ASP A 269 3.89 1.11 -6.76
N TRP A 270 3.81 2.29 -7.36
CA TRP A 270 2.68 3.22 -7.23
C TRP A 270 2.68 4.24 -8.39
N ALA A 271 1.51 4.65 -8.88
CA ALA A 271 1.37 5.81 -9.75
C ALA A 271 -0.03 6.44 -9.62
N ASP A 272 -0.14 7.76 -9.79
CA ASP A 272 -1.40 8.50 -9.83
C ASP A 272 -1.21 9.86 -10.54
N TRP A 273 -2.31 10.59 -10.74
CA TRP A 273 -2.33 11.94 -11.26
C TRP A 273 -2.23 12.99 -10.15
N ASP A 274 -1.37 13.99 -10.35
CA ASP A 274 -1.41 15.23 -9.58
C ASP A 274 -2.65 16.08 -9.96
N ALA A 275 -3.01 17.03 -9.11
CA ALA A 275 -4.08 18.01 -9.33
C ALA A 275 -3.88 18.85 -10.59
N ASN A 276 -2.64 18.98 -11.09
CA ASN A 276 -2.32 19.68 -12.35
C ASN A 276 -2.38 18.77 -13.59
N GLY A 277 -2.60 17.46 -13.41
CA GLY A 277 -2.62 16.47 -14.50
C GLY A 277 -1.24 15.90 -14.86
N ASP A 278 -0.21 16.20 -14.09
CA ASP A 278 1.08 15.53 -14.19
C ASP A 278 0.96 14.08 -13.71
N LEU A 279 1.68 13.17 -14.37
CA LEU A 279 1.79 11.78 -13.94
C LEU A 279 2.88 11.68 -12.87
N LEU A 280 2.51 11.19 -11.68
CA LEU A 280 3.41 10.87 -10.59
C LEU A 280 3.55 9.36 -10.50
N TYR A 281 4.77 8.86 -10.38
CA TYR A 281 4.98 7.42 -10.18
C TYR A 281 6.23 7.09 -9.36
N ALA A 282 6.21 5.92 -8.74
CA ALA A 282 7.31 5.40 -7.95
C ALA A 282 7.77 4.04 -8.48
N GLN A 283 9.05 3.95 -8.81
CA GLN A 283 9.64 2.77 -9.43
C GLN A 283 11.08 2.61 -8.96
N ALA A 284 11.46 1.36 -8.61
CA ALA A 284 12.82 1.01 -8.23
C ALA A 284 13.41 1.90 -7.11
N GLY A 285 12.59 2.24 -6.11
CA GLY A 285 13.02 3.09 -4.99
C GLY A 285 13.16 4.58 -5.30
N CYS A 286 12.73 5.02 -6.48
CA CYS A 286 12.73 6.42 -6.91
C CYS A 286 11.30 6.95 -7.14
N ILE A 287 11.12 8.26 -7.04
CA ILE A 287 9.88 8.96 -7.44
C ILE A 287 10.16 9.81 -8.67
N PHE A 288 9.21 9.83 -9.58
CA PHE A 288 9.26 10.54 -10.84
C PHE A 288 7.99 11.36 -11.07
N ARG A 289 8.12 12.45 -11.83
CA ARG A 289 7.03 13.25 -12.38
C ARG A 289 7.19 13.35 -13.89
N VAL A 290 6.10 13.17 -14.63
CA VAL A 290 6.01 13.52 -16.05
C VAL A 290 5.03 14.67 -16.16
N HIS A 291 5.48 15.82 -16.65
CA HIS A 291 4.57 16.95 -16.86
C HIS A 291 3.52 16.61 -17.92
N SER A 292 2.32 17.14 -17.75
CA SER A 292 1.18 16.83 -18.62
C SER A 292 1.43 17.07 -20.12
N ASP A 293 2.27 18.06 -20.47
CA ASP A 293 2.69 18.38 -21.84
C ASP A 293 3.77 17.43 -22.39
N LYS A 294 4.37 16.59 -21.53
CA LYS A 294 5.44 15.63 -21.83
C LYS A 294 5.03 14.17 -21.74
N LEU A 295 3.74 13.90 -21.51
CA LEU A 295 3.21 12.55 -21.38
C LEU A 295 3.42 11.70 -22.65
N ASP A 296 3.20 12.30 -23.83
CA ASP A 296 3.31 11.59 -25.10
C ASP A 296 4.77 11.38 -25.54
N SER A 297 5.67 12.30 -25.16
CA SER A 297 7.11 12.19 -25.40
C SER A 297 7.85 11.34 -24.36
N LYS A 298 7.19 11.00 -23.24
CA LYS A 298 7.69 10.08 -22.20
C LYS A 298 8.98 10.59 -21.56
N GLU A 299 8.97 11.85 -21.14
CA GLU A 299 10.13 12.50 -20.52
C GLU A 299 9.94 12.61 -18.99
N PRO A 300 10.29 11.56 -18.20
CA PRO A 300 10.17 11.60 -16.75
C PRO A 300 11.32 12.36 -16.09
N ASN A 301 10.96 13.24 -15.16
CA ASN A 301 11.88 13.89 -14.24
C ASN A 301 11.99 13.05 -12.95
N LYS A 302 13.18 12.54 -12.65
CA LYS A 302 13.43 11.88 -11.35
C LYS A 302 13.52 12.94 -10.25
N LEU A 303 12.62 12.87 -9.28
CA LEU A 303 12.52 13.84 -8.19
C LEU A 303 13.38 13.46 -6.98
N ILE A 304 13.41 12.17 -6.63
CA ILE A 304 14.20 11.66 -5.49
C ILE A 304 14.56 10.19 -5.69
N ASP A 305 15.72 9.82 -5.16
CA ASP A 305 16.22 8.45 -5.07
C ASP A 305 16.35 8.04 -3.60
N LEU A 306 15.61 7.03 -3.17
CA LEU A 306 15.54 6.55 -1.78
C LEU A 306 16.14 5.14 -1.62
N THR A 307 16.86 4.66 -2.64
CA THR A 307 17.46 3.32 -2.63
C THR A 307 18.46 3.16 -1.48
N ASP A 308 19.34 4.14 -1.32
CA ASP A 308 20.42 4.12 -0.32
C ASP A 308 20.05 4.81 1.00
N ALA A 309 18.75 5.09 1.24
CA ALA A 309 18.32 5.72 2.50
C ALA A 309 18.59 4.81 3.71
N GLU A 310 19.39 5.32 4.65
CA GLU A 310 19.74 4.66 5.90
C GLU A 310 18.84 5.11 7.06
N PHE A 311 18.70 4.23 8.05
CA PHE A 311 17.88 4.53 9.22
C PHE A 311 18.51 5.65 10.05
N GLU A 312 17.72 6.67 10.33
CA GLU A 312 18.07 7.76 11.23
C GLU A 312 16.99 7.86 12.33
N PRO A 313 17.37 7.91 13.61
CA PRO A 313 16.39 8.09 14.69
C PRO A 313 15.86 9.52 14.69
N ILE A 314 14.83 9.78 13.88
CA ILE A 314 14.13 11.06 13.84
C ILE A 314 12.93 11.00 14.80
N GLU A 315 13.03 11.76 15.89
CA GLU A 315 11.93 11.91 16.85
C GLU A 315 10.93 12.97 16.40
N ALA A 316 9.66 12.79 16.79
CA ALA A 316 8.63 13.79 16.52
C ALA A 316 8.76 14.95 17.52
N PRO A 317 8.82 16.20 17.05
CA PRO A 317 8.73 17.37 17.92
C PRO A 317 7.44 17.35 18.74
N SER A 318 7.45 18.06 19.87
CA SER A 318 6.38 17.98 20.89
C SER A 318 4.97 18.33 20.35
N GLU A 319 4.90 19.22 19.38
CA GLU A 319 3.69 19.68 18.69
C GLU A 319 3.06 18.59 17.80
N PHE A 320 3.83 17.61 17.34
CA PHE A 320 3.31 16.44 16.60
C PHE A 320 2.83 15.32 17.52
N GLN A 321 3.04 15.46 18.84
CA GLN A 321 2.59 14.49 19.84
C GLN A 321 1.26 14.89 20.49
N ARG A 322 0.69 16.02 20.10
CA ARG A 322 -0.54 16.61 20.64
C ARG A 322 -1.47 16.98 19.49
N TRP A 323 -2.77 16.95 19.78
CA TRP A 323 -3.80 17.50 18.90
C TRP A 323 -3.58 19.00 18.73
#